data_AF-A0A821DM82-F1
#
_entry.id   AF-A0A821DM82-F1
#
_cell.length_a   1.000
_cell.length_b   1.000
_cell.length_c   1.000
_cell.angle_alpha   90.00
_cell.angle_beta   90.00
_cell.angle_gamma   90.00
#
_symmetry.space_group_name_H-M   'P 1'
#
loop_
_entity.id
_entity.type
_entity.pdbx_description
1 polymer ?
#
loop_
_entity_poly.entity_id
_entity_poly.type
_entity_poly.pdbx_seq_one_letter_code
_entity_poly.pdbx_strand_id
1 'polypeptide(L)'
;MIQNTVHNLTFEQIQFLNRGPTYVSPCQLHILTKSSFTLAQLVTKQMIPLRRHLIKLFTKYSVDLSRRMNFEKEIQLAFNESFLTQMPPMLEHHALYEKQIIQSIKYQLNKDHLILRRTADDKNTYYLGHLDEFQQKSNEYIENSNSFEFIAIINENHTEQQQLKEVIQSLDVEFDKLYQRKLINKDYQMKFSMGKKTNIKLLNVYFLPRKDQDDNLLVEPRFSSFKNTPIDILANYLESILRPLFENYSRSTTFLSGGDFIQKLDYCCKQPNVLQPQTNFVTFKIHNLSMDVSHASLLRALGTFLVSPLVDNLFYKLSSQGIEELMALVLKNIFFTFNKKLYRVTKGCPLNLPITDLLCNIYLHDWQMSLLRQIRLNDSFYGRYHNIGFFTWNASTDYLERLFDELQQTLDSDIKLTTFIDTRVEFLNAVIENTKGILETHVYHNPNEQLFLLPYAKNHPRLRHRQWFRYALIRAGQYCSSF
;
A
#
# COMPACT_ATOMS: atom_id res chain seq x y z
N MET A 1 0.81 -18.96 -12.69
CA MET A 1 1.13 -19.50 -14.04
C MET A 1 -0.12 -19.40 -14.87
N ILE A 2 -0.05 -18.76 -16.05
CA ILE A 2 -1.17 -18.78 -17.02
C ILE A 2 -1.26 -20.21 -17.55
N GLN A 3 -2.36 -20.92 -17.28
CA GLN A 3 -2.58 -22.27 -17.80
C GLN A 3 -2.82 -22.21 -19.30
N ASN A 4 -2.26 -23.18 -20.02
CA ASN A 4 -2.34 -23.27 -21.48
C ASN A 4 -3.81 -23.39 -21.93
N THR A 5 -4.11 -22.76 -23.08
CA THR A 5 -5.29 -22.93 -23.94
C THR A 5 -6.52 -22.03 -23.80
N VAL A 6 -6.59 -21.03 -22.92
CA VAL A 6 -7.87 -20.28 -22.74
C VAL A 6 -8.09 -19.12 -23.75
N HIS A 7 -7.07 -18.62 -24.45
CA HIS A 7 -7.19 -17.35 -25.20
C HIS A 7 -6.47 -17.29 -26.56
N ASN A 8 -6.43 -18.40 -27.32
CA ASN A 8 -5.76 -18.51 -28.63
C ASN A 8 -4.28 -18.07 -28.66
N LEU A 9 -3.63 -17.93 -27.49
CA LEU A 9 -2.22 -17.65 -27.41
C LEU A 9 -1.42 -18.94 -27.65
N THR A 10 -0.38 -18.81 -28.46
CA THR A 10 0.62 -19.86 -28.69
C THR A 10 1.38 -20.18 -27.40
N PHE A 11 1.98 -21.37 -27.35
CA PHE A 11 2.79 -21.82 -26.22
C PHE A 11 3.94 -20.85 -25.93
N GLU A 12 4.61 -20.36 -26.97
CA GLU A 12 5.74 -19.42 -26.87
C GLU A 12 5.30 -18.09 -26.24
N GLN A 13 4.12 -17.59 -26.60
CA GLN A 13 3.56 -16.37 -26.01
C GLN A 13 3.24 -16.56 -24.52
N ILE A 14 2.64 -17.69 -24.15
CA ILE A 14 2.31 -17.99 -22.75
C ILE A 14 3.59 -18.17 -21.92
N GLN A 15 4.58 -18.87 -22.45
CA GLN A 15 5.88 -19.03 -21.81
C GLN A 15 6.57 -17.66 -21.64
N PHE A 16 6.50 -16.80 -22.64
CA PHE A 16 7.03 -15.43 -22.57
C PHE A 16 6.31 -14.59 -21.51
N LEU A 17 4.98 -14.65 -21.41
CA LEU A 17 4.21 -13.94 -20.38
C LEU A 17 4.55 -14.40 -18.95
N ASN A 18 4.80 -15.71 -18.75
CA ASN A 18 5.13 -16.26 -17.44
C ASN A 18 6.56 -15.92 -16.99
N ARG A 19 7.53 -15.82 -17.92
CA ARG A 19 8.95 -15.58 -17.58
C ARG A 19 9.40 -14.12 -17.75
N GLY A 20 8.65 -13.33 -18.50
CA GLY A 20 9.02 -11.97 -18.91
C GLY A 20 10.13 -11.94 -19.99
N PRO A 21 10.52 -10.75 -20.46
CA PRO A 21 11.67 -10.61 -21.34
C PRO A 21 12.94 -11.04 -20.59
N THR A 22 13.71 -11.93 -21.21
CA THR A 22 14.94 -12.47 -20.60
C THR A 22 16.19 -11.71 -21.04
N TYR A 23 16.06 -10.81 -22.03
CA TYR A 23 17.15 -9.98 -22.49
C TYR A 23 17.07 -8.53 -21.97
N VAL A 24 18.13 -8.10 -21.27
CA VAL A 24 18.34 -6.68 -20.90
C VAL A 24 19.83 -6.32 -21.08
N SER A 25 20.18 -5.71 -22.22
CA SER A 25 21.33 -4.77 -22.27
C SER A 25 20.79 -3.34 -22.39
N PRO A 26 20.69 -2.59 -21.27
CA PRO A 26 20.28 -1.18 -21.30
C PRO A 26 21.31 -0.32 -22.02
N CYS A 27 22.57 -0.75 -22.04
CA CYS A 27 23.70 0.03 -22.53
C CYS A 27 23.66 0.22 -24.06
N GLN A 28 22.95 -0.65 -24.79
CA GLN A 28 23.00 -0.69 -26.25
C GLN A 28 21.67 -0.38 -26.95
N LEU A 29 20.54 -0.33 -26.22
CA LEU A 29 19.26 0.15 -26.76
C LEU A 29 19.32 1.60 -27.27
N HIS A 30 20.24 2.42 -26.75
CA HIS A 30 20.46 3.79 -27.21
C HIS A 30 21.37 3.92 -28.45
N ILE A 31 22.13 2.88 -28.79
CA ILE A 31 22.93 2.84 -30.02
C ILE A 31 22.02 2.68 -31.25
N LEU A 32 20.84 2.08 -31.06
CA LEU A 32 19.85 1.86 -32.11
C LEU A 32 18.80 2.97 -32.23
N THR A 33 18.75 3.93 -31.30
CA THR A 33 17.96 5.15 -31.51
C THR A 33 18.72 6.05 -32.47
N LYS A 34 18.12 6.34 -33.64
CA LYS A 34 18.57 7.35 -34.62
C LYS A 34 18.76 8.72 -33.93
N SER A 35 19.87 8.87 -33.24
CA SER A 35 20.25 10.09 -32.54
C SER A 35 21.53 10.57 -33.20
N SER A 36 21.60 11.87 -33.47
CA SER A 36 22.74 12.54 -34.10
C SER A 36 24.02 12.57 -33.24
N PHE A 37 24.09 11.74 -32.20
CA PHE A 37 25.19 11.71 -31.25
C PHE A 37 26.23 10.66 -31.65
N THR A 38 27.51 11.02 -31.56
CA THR A 38 28.61 10.06 -31.73
C THR A 38 28.70 9.12 -30.51
N LEU A 39 29.34 7.95 -30.67
CA LEU A 39 29.57 7.00 -29.57
C LEU A 39 30.23 7.69 -28.36
N ALA A 40 31.22 8.55 -28.59
CA ALA A 40 31.91 9.32 -27.55
C ALA A 40 30.96 10.26 -26.77
N GLN A 41 30.01 10.91 -27.47
CA GLN A 41 29.01 11.77 -26.84
C GLN A 41 28.01 10.97 -26.00
N LEU A 42 27.59 9.79 -26.47
CA LEU A 42 26.72 8.88 -25.73
C LEU A 42 27.40 8.35 -24.46
N VAL A 43 28.64 7.86 -24.56
CA VAL A 43 29.44 7.39 -23.42
C VAL A 43 29.58 8.49 -22.38
N THR A 44 29.94 9.72 -22.81
CA THR A 44 30.10 10.86 -21.89
C THR A 44 28.81 11.20 -21.17
N LYS A 45 27.68 11.24 -21.89
CA LYS A 45 26.36 11.54 -21.30
C LYS A 45 25.94 10.47 -20.29
N GLN A 46 26.20 9.19 -20.58
CA GLN A 46 25.84 8.07 -19.70
C GLN A 46 26.80 7.90 -18.51
N MET A 47 28.04 8.39 -18.61
CA MET A 47 29.02 8.38 -17.52
C MET A 47 28.66 9.37 -16.40
N ILE A 48 28.01 10.49 -16.71
CA ILE A 48 27.67 11.55 -15.74
C ILE A 48 26.85 11.00 -14.55
N PRO A 49 25.75 10.25 -14.74
CA PRO A 49 25.03 9.60 -13.64
C PRO A 49 25.89 8.63 -12.82
N LEU A 50 26.77 7.86 -13.47
CA LEU A 50 27.66 6.90 -12.79
C LEU A 50 28.66 7.63 -11.88
N ARG A 51 29.34 8.66 -12.40
CA ARG A 51 30.24 9.51 -11.60
C ARG A 51 29.52 10.15 -10.41
N ARG A 52 28.30 10.66 -10.60
CA ARG A 52 27.50 11.22 -9.48
C ARG A 52 27.19 10.16 -8.41
N HIS A 53 26.92 8.92 -8.78
CA HIS A 53 26.72 7.83 -7.83
C HIS A 53 28.01 7.42 -7.11
N LEU A 54 29.13 7.34 -7.82
CA LEU A 54 30.43 7.04 -7.23
C LEU A 54 30.83 8.13 -6.23
N ILE A 55 30.68 9.41 -6.57
CA ILE A 55 30.91 10.53 -5.65
C ILE A 55 30.05 10.36 -4.39
N LYS A 56 28.74 10.11 -4.53
CA LYS A 56 27.84 9.89 -3.38
C LYS A 56 28.27 8.70 -2.51
N LEU A 57 28.76 7.63 -3.13
CA LEU A 57 29.23 6.44 -2.43
C LEU A 57 30.51 6.73 -1.64
N PHE A 58 31.48 7.40 -2.25
CA PHE A 58 32.75 7.78 -1.62
C PHE A 58 32.64 8.92 -0.61
N THR A 59 31.63 9.79 -0.72
CA THR A 59 31.32 10.75 0.34
C THR A 59 30.67 10.08 1.55
N LYS A 60 30.00 8.94 1.37
CA LYS A 60 29.30 8.22 2.44
C LYS A 60 30.20 7.20 3.15
N TYR A 61 31.17 6.64 2.44
CA TYR A 61 32.11 5.66 2.97
C TYR A 61 33.53 6.16 2.71
N SER A 62 34.27 6.44 3.78
CA SER A 62 35.65 6.92 3.72
C SER A 62 36.56 5.84 3.14
N VAL A 63 36.80 5.89 1.83
CA VAL A 63 37.79 5.06 1.14
C VAL A 63 39.05 5.90 0.97
N ASP A 64 40.19 5.29 1.25
CA ASP A 64 41.50 5.85 0.96
C ASP A 64 41.57 6.42 -0.48
N LEU A 65 42.20 7.58 -0.65
CA LEU A 65 42.18 8.35 -1.89
C LEU A 65 42.80 7.55 -3.05
N SER A 66 43.88 6.83 -2.80
CA SER A 66 44.55 6.01 -3.83
C SER A 66 43.67 4.83 -4.26
N ARG A 67 43.01 4.16 -3.32
CA ARG A 67 42.02 3.10 -3.64
C ARG A 67 40.82 3.64 -4.41
N ARG A 68 40.30 4.81 -4.02
CA ARG A 68 39.21 5.49 -4.71
C ARG A 68 39.58 5.79 -6.17
N MET A 69 40.74 6.39 -6.39
CA MET A 69 41.20 6.74 -7.74
C MET A 69 41.38 5.50 -8.61
N ASN A 70 41.95 4.41 -8.08
CA ASN A 70 42.07 3.14 -8.80
C ASN A 70 40.70 2.55 -9.13
N PHE A 71 39.77 2.52 -8.18
CA PHE A 71 38.42 2.01 -8.41
C PHE A 71 37.63 2.84 -9.42
N GLU A 72 37.69 4.18 -9.34
CA GLU A 72 37.05 5.06 -10.32
C GLU A 72 37.64 4.85 -11.72
N LYS A 73 38.97 4.63 -11.82
CA LYS A 73 39.65 4.33 -13.08
C LYS A 73 39.22 2.98 -13.65
N GLU A 74 39.21 1.92 -12.84
CA GLU A 74 38.78 0.57 -13.27
C GLU A 74 37.32 0.56 -13.72
N ILE A 75 36.43 1.21 -12.96
CA ILE A 75 35.03 1.34 -13.39
C ILE A 75 34.91 2.14 -14.68
N GLN A 76 35.67 3.23 -14.84
CA GLN A 76 35.63 4.00 -16.06
C GLN A 76 36.13 3.20 -17.26
N LEU A 77 37.18 2.38 -17.09
CA LEU A 77 37.67 1.46 -18.11
C LEU A 77 36.63 0.40 -18.45
N ALA A 78 36.12 -0.34 -17.47
CA ALA A 78 35.09 -1.36 -17.66
C ALA A 78 33.80 -0.79 -18.29
N PHE A 79 33.41 0.43 -17.88
CA PHE A 79 32.28 1.12 -18.48
C PHE A 79 32.55 1.43 -19.95
N ASN A 80 33.70 2.00 -20.30
CA ASN A 80 34.05 2.31 -21.68
C ASN A 80 34.14 1.04 -22.54
N GLU A 81 34.76 -0.02 -22.02
CA GLU A 81 34.84 -1.33 -22.68
C GLU A 81 33.46 -1.91 -22.96
N SER A 82 32.49 -1.72 -22.06
CA SER A 82 31.12 -2.20 -22.29
C SER A 82 30.40 -1.59 -23.51
N PHE A 83 30.87 -0.43 -24.00
CA PHE A 83 30.38 0.18 -25.25
C PHE A 83 31.15 -0.28 -26.50
N LEU A 84 32.29 -0.94 -26.32
CA LEU A 84 33.12 -1.50 -27.38
C LEU A 84 32.86 -2.99 -27.60
N THR A 85 32.32 -3.69 -26.60
CA THR A 85 31.91 -5.09 -26.73
C THR A 85 30.77 -5.22 -27.73
N GLN A 86 31.07 -5.81 -28.90
CA GLN A 86 30.03 -6.19 -29.85
C GLN A 86 29.12 -7.25 -29.23
N MET A 87 27.82 -7.09 -29.44
CA MET A 87 26.85 -8.11 -29.05
C MET A 87 27.14 -9.41 -29.80
N PRO A 88 27.19 -10.56 -29.11
CA PRO A 88 27.07 -11.85 -29.77
C PRO A 88 25.83 -11.80 -30.67
N PRO A 89 25.92 -12.15 -31.98
CA PRO A 89 24.79 -12.11 -32.91
C PRO A 89 23.55 -12.85 -32.37
N MET A 90 23.79 -13.94 -31.63
CA MET A 90 22.77 -14.72 -30.94
C MET A 90 21.89 -13.89 -29.98
N LEU A 91 22.44 -12.88 -29.30
CA LEU A 91 21.68 -12.02 -28.38
C LEU A 91 20.82 -11.00 -29.12
N GLU A 92 21.30 -10.48 -30.26
CA GLU A 92 20.52 -9.60 -31.13
C GLU A 92 19.33 -10.35 -31.74
N HIS A 93 19.59 -11.56 -32.27
CA HIS A 93 18.54 -12.45 -32.76
C HIS A 93 17.50 -12.76 -31.67
N HIS A 94 17.95 -13.03 -30.45
CA HIS A 94 17.07 -13.29 -29.33
C HIS A 94 16.22 -12.06 -28.95
N ALA A 95 16.78 -10.86 -28.93
CA ALA A 95 16.05 -9.63 -28.66
C ALA A 95 15.01 -9.31 -29.75
N LEU A 96 15.35 -9.54 -31.03
CA LEU A 96 14.42 -9.38 -32.15
C LEU A 96 13.28 -10.40 -32.07
N TYR A 97 13.58 -11.64 -31.71
CA TYR A 97 12.59 -12.70 -31.48
C TYR A 97 11.62 -12.33 -30.34
N GLU A 98 12.14 -11.93 -29.16
CA GLU A 98 11.29 -11.49 -28.05
C GLU A 98 10.42 -10.27 -28.41
N LYS A 99 10.95 -9.33 -29.21
CA LYS A 99 10.19 -8.19 -29.74
C LYS A 99 9.04 -8.64 -30.65
N GLN A 100 9.29 -9.61 -31.54
CA GLN A 100 8.25 -10.19 -32.40
C GLN A 100 7.17 -10.88 -31.57
N ILE A 101 7.54 -11.62 -30.52
CA ILE A 101 6.58 -12.21 -29.59
C ILE A 101 5.72 -11.13 -28.93
N ILE A 102 6.30 -10.04 -28.43
CA ILE A 102 5.54 -8.94 -27.82
C ILE A 102 4.53 -8.33 -28.80
N GLN A 103 4.94 -8.12 -30.06
CA GLN A 103 4.05 -7.59 -31.10
C GLN A 103 2.91 -8.56 -31.39
N SER A 104 3.22 -9.85 -31.48
CA SER A 104 2.24 -10.91 -31.69
C SER A 104 1.24 -11.02 -30.53
N ILE A 105 1.71 -10.93 -29.27
CA ILE A 105 0.85 -10.86 -28.08
C ILE A 105 -0.08 -9.66 -28.16
N LYS A 106 0.44 -8.46 -28.45
CA LYS A 106 -0.39 -7.25 -28.56
C LYS A 106 -1.46 -7.37 -29.64
N TYR A 107 -1.10 -7.94 -30.79
CA TYR A 107 -2.05 -8.22 -31.85
C TYR A 107 -3.16 -9.16 -31.35
N GLN A 108 -2.79 -10.26 -30.68
CA GLN A 108 -3.76 -11.22 -30.17
C GLN A 108 -4.66 -10.63 -29.08
N LEU A 109 -4.11 -9.83 -28.16
CA LEU A 109 -4.89 -9.13 -27.14
C LEU A 109 -5.97 -8.22 -27.76
N ASN A 110 -5.62 -7.49 -28.82
CA ASN A 110 -6.59 -6.64 -29.51
C ASN A 110 -7.61 -7.46 -30.30
N LYS A 111 -7.16 -8.49 -31.03
CA LYS A 111 -8.00 -9.34 -31.88
C LYS A 111 -9.07 -10.06 -31.07
N ASP A 112 -8.69 -10.59 -29.90
CA ASP A 112 -9.55 -11.41 -29.06
C ASP A 112 -10.21 -10.61 -27.92
N HIS A 113 -10.09 -9.27 -27.95
CA HIS A 113 -10.63 -8.37 -26.94
C HIS A 113 -10.21 -8.78 -25.51
N LEU A 114 -8.92 -9.03 -25.32
CA LEU A 114 -8.33 -9.45 -24.05
C LEU A 114 -7.66 -8.28 -23.33
N ILE A 115 -7.62 -8.36 -22.01
CA ILE A 115 -6.89 -7.46 -21.13
C ILE A 115 -5.78 -8.21 -20.39
N LEU A 116 -4.57 -7.67 -20.45
CA LEU A 116 -3.44 -8.10 -19.62
C LEU A 116 -3.15 -7.00 -18.59
N ARG A 117 -3.44 -7.27 -17.31
CA ARG A 117 -3.31 -6.27 -16.24
C ARG A 117 -2.74 -6.88 -14.97
N ARG A 118 -1.89 -6.12 -14.28
CA ARG A 118 -1.43 -6.52 -12.95
C ARG A 118 -2.62 -6.61 -12.01
N THR A 119 -2.66 -7.65 -11.19
CA THR A 119 -3.70 -7.80 -10.16
C THR A 119 -3.55 -6.75 -9.06
N ALA A 120 -4.60 -6.63 -8.25
CA ALA A 120 -4.64 -5.73 -7.12
C ALA A 120 -3.67 -6.10 -5.99
N ASP A 121 -3.10 -7.31 -6.01
CA ASP A 121 -2.23 -7.85 -4.97
C ASP A 121 -0.76 -7.40 -5.08
N ASP A 122 -0.04 -7.62 -3.97
CA ASP A 122 1.40 -7.34 -3.87
C ASP A 122 2.27 -8.50 -4.40
N LYS A 123 1.65 -9.56 -4.94
CA LYS A 123 2.35 -10.79 -5.38
C LYS A 123 2.96 -10.68 -6.78
N ASN A 124 2.86 -9.50 -7.42
CA ASN A 124 3.33 -9.25 -8.78
C ASN A 124 2.69 -10.20 -9.82
N THR A 125 1.44 -10.59 -9.59
CA THR A 125 0.69 -11.46 -10.50
C THR A 125 -0.02 -10.65 -11.59
N TYR A 126 -0.24 -11.27 -12.74
CA TYR A 126 -0.94 -10.67 -13.87
C TYR A 126 -2.18 -11.48 -14.22
N TYR A 127 -3.27 -10.77 -14.45
CA TYR A 127 -4.52 -11.30 -14.98
C TYR A 127 -4.51 -11.15 -16.50
N LEU A 128 -4.87 -12.24 -17.18
CA LEU A 128 -5.18 -12.27 -18.60
C LEU A 128 -6.60 -12.83 -18.73
N GLY A 129 -7.49 -12.08 -19.40
CA GLY A 129 -8.84 -12.53 -19.70
C GLY A 129 -9.58 -11.53 -20.57
N HIS A 130 -10.91 -11.65 -20.71
CA HIS A 130 -11.69 -10.79 -21.61
C HIS A 130 -11.87 -9.37 -21.04
N LEU A 131 -11.72 -8.38 -21.92
CA LEU A 131 -11.90 -6.97 -21.59
C LEU A 131 -13.35 -6.65 -21.25
N ASP A 132 -14.30 -7.23 -21.98
CA ASP A 132 -15.73 -6.96 -21.80
C ASP A 132 -16.23 -7.44 -20.44
N GLU A 133 -15.84 -8.67 -20.02
CA GLU A 133 -16.15 -9.19 -18.69
C GLU A 133 -15.55 -8.30 -17.59
N PHE A 134 -14.30 -7.87 -17.77
CA PHE A 134 -13.64 -6.97 -16.82
C PHE A 134 -14.35 -5.60 -16.71
N GLN A 135 -14.79 -5.04 -17.82
CA GLN A 135 -15.53 -3.78 -17.85
C GLN A 135 -16.92 -3.93 -17.22
N GLN A 136 -17.63 -5.02 -17.53
CA GLN A 136 -18.92 -5.35 -16.94
C GLN A 136 -18.81 -5.43 -15.42
N LYS A 137 -17.88 -6.24 -14.88
CA LYS A 137 -17.67 -6.35 -13.42
C LYS A 137 -17.26 -5.04 -12.78
N SER A 138 -16.50 -4.20 -13.48
CA SER A 138 -16.12 -2.85 -13.00
C SER A 138 -17.34 -1.92 -12.88
N ASN A 139 -18.26 -1.99 -13.85
CA ASN A 139 -19.51 -1.22 -13.82
C ASN A 139 -20.44 -1.72 -12.72
N GLU A 140 -20.67 -3.04 -12.67
CA GLU A 140 -21.48 -3.70 -11.65
C GLU A 140 -20.99 -3.39 -10.24
N TYR A 141 -19.66 -3.32 -10.03
CA TYR A 141 -19.10 -2.94 -8.73
C TYR A 141 -19.54 -1.54 -8.29
N ILE A 142 -19.48 -0.54 -9.18
CA ILE A 142 -19.88 0.83 -8.84
C ILE A 142 -21.39 0.93 -8.66
N GLU A 143 -22.17 0.28 -9.53
CA GLU A 143 -23.64 0.39 -9.54
C GLU A 143 -24.31 -0.37 -8.39
N ASN A 144 -23.74 -1.49 -7.95
CA ASN A 144 -24.28 -2.30 -6.87
C ASN A 144 -23.67 -1.97 -5.49
N SER A 145 -22.63 -1.14 -5.44
CA SER A 145 -21.97 -0.76 -4.18
C SER A 145 -22.86 0.18 -3.35
N ASN A 146 -23.05 -0.15 -2.07
CA ASN A 146 -23.67 0.74 -1.10
C ASN A 146 -22.74 1.85 -0.60
N SER A 147 -21.47 1.86 -1.03
CA SER A 147 -20.44 2.81 -0.60
C SER A 147 -20.33 4.05 -1.48
N PHE A 148 -21.04 4.08 -2.62
CA PHE A 148 -20.99 5.18 -3.57
C PHE A 148 -22.38 5.70 -3.88
N GLU A 149 -22.46 7.00 -4.04
CA GLU A 149 -23.66 7.72 -4.45
C GLU A 149 -23.41 8.38 -5.80
N PHE A 150 -24.32 8.15 -6.74
CA PHE A 150 -24.30 8.85 -8.02
C PHE A 150 -24.73 10.31 -7.85
N ILE A 151 -23.95 11.23 -8.41
CA ILE A 151 -24.18 12.67 -8.30
C ILE A 151 -24.64 13.27 -9.63
N ALA A 152 -23.89 13.03 -10.71
CA ALA A 152 -24.16 13.65 -12.00
C ALA A 152 -23.53 12.90 -13.18
N ILE A 153 -24.06 13.14 -14.39
CA ILE A 153 -23.43 12.72 -15.66
C ILE A 153 -22.51 13.85 -16.13
N ILE A 154 -21.30 13.50 -16.57
CA ILE A 154 -20.34 14.41 -17.19
C ILE A 154 -20.51 14.37 -18.70
N ASN A 155 -20.89 15.49 -19.28
CA ASN A 155 -21.08 15.65 -20.72
C ASN A 155 -20.74 17.08 -21.17
N GLU A 156 -21.05 17.44 -22.41
CA GLU A 156 -20.76 18.78 -22.96
C GLU A 156 -21.51 19.90 -22.24
N ASN A 157 -22.71 19.63 -21.71
CA ASN A 157 -23.54 20.60 -20.98
C ASN A 157 -23.17 20.69 -19.49
N HIS A 158 -22.72 19.58 -18.90
CA HIS A 158 -22.29 19.45 -17.51
C HIS A 158 -20.86 18.93 -17.49
N THR A 159 -19.93 19.83 -17.78
CA THR A 159 -18.51 19.49 -17.86
C THR A 159 -17.94 19.13 -16.50
N GLU A 160 -16.87 18.34 -16.47
CA GLU A 160 -16.15 17.98 -15.24
C GLU A 160 -15.67 19.23 -14.47
N GLN A 161 -15.33 20.30 -15.21
CA GLN A 161 -14.89 21.57 -14.61
C GLN A 161 -16.01 22.31 -13.90
N GLN A 162 -17.22 22.31 -14.44
CA GLN A 162 -18.39 22.91 -13.78
C GLN A 162 -18.73 22.16 -12.50
N GLN A 163 -18.78 20.82 -12.56
CA GLN A 163 -19.01 19.97 -11.40
C GLN A 163 -17.95 20.17 -10.31
N LEU A 164 -16.67 20.26 -10.69
CA LEU A 164 -15.60 20.57 -9.76
C LEU A 164 -15.79 21.94 -9.08
N LYS A 165 -16.23 22.95 -9.84
CA LYS A 165 -16.49 24.30 -9.31
C LYS A 165 -17.62 24.28 -8.28
N GLU A 166 -18.69 23.52 -8.54
CA GLU A 166 -19.81 23.34 -7.59
C GLU A 166 -19.34 22.67 -6.29
N VAL A 167 -18.53 21.61 -6.39
CA VAL A 167 -17.94 20.95 -5.21
C VAL A 167 -17.08 21.92 -4.39
N ILE A 168 -16.22 22.71 -5.05
CA ILE A 168 -15.38 23.71 -4.38
C ILE A 168 -16.24 24.78 -3.69
N GLN A 169 -17.26 25.30 -4.37
CA GLN A 169 -18.15 26.31 -3.80
C GLN A 169 -18.90 25.77 -2.58
N SER A 170 -19.43 24.56 -2.66
CA SER A 170 -20.09 23.90 -1.52
C SER A 170 -19.14 23.74 -0.34
N LEU A 171 -17.90 23.32 -0.58
CA LEU A 171 -16.91 23.12 0.47
C LEU A 171 -16.48 24.46 1.13
N ASP A 172 -16.29 25.52 0.33
CA ASP A 172 -15.96 26.85 0.83
C ASP A 172 -17.09 27.42 1.71
N VAL A 173 -18.36 27.19 1.34
CA VAL A 173 -19.52 27.55 2.17
C VAL A 173 -19.51 26.84 3.53
N GLU A 174 -19.11 25.57 3.57
CA GLU A 174 -18.98 24.84 4.85
C GLU A 174 -17.85 25.39 5.72
N PHE A 175 -16.72 25.79 5.14
CA PHE A 175 -15.66 26.48 5.90
C PHE A 175 -16.12 27.82 6.47
N ASP A 176 -16.94 28.58 5.73
CA ASP A 176 -17.54 29.82 6.21
C ASP A 176 -18.46 29.58 7.41
N LYS A 177 -19.27 28.51 7.38
CA LYS A 177 -20.12 28.11 8.51
C LYS A 177 -19.29 27.74 9.75
N LEU A 178 -18.19 26.99 9.58
CA LEU A 178 -17.30 26.64 10.71
C LEU A 178 -16.63 27.88 11.31
N TYR A 179 -16.26 28.85 10.49
CA TYR A 179 -15.72 30.13 10.95
C TYR A 179 -16.76 30.95 11.74
N GLN A 180 -17.99 31.06 11.22
CA GLN A 180 -19.09 31.75 11.91
C GLN A 180 -19.41 31.12 13.28
N ARG A 181 -19.32 29.78 13.37
CA ARG A 181 -19.46 29.02 14.63
C ARG A 181 -18.23 29.11 15.55
N LYS A 182 -17.17 29.84 15.15
CA LYS A 182 -15.90 29.98 15.89
C LYS A 182 -15.18 28.65 16.15
N LEU A 183 -15.42 27.64 15.32
CA LEU A 183 -14.73 26.34 15.42
C LEU A 183 -13.36 26.37 14.73
N ILE A 184 -13.20 27.26 13.76
CA ILE A 184 -11.92 27.59 13.12
C ILE A 184 -11.70 29.09 13.14
N ASN A 185 -10.44 29.53 13.11
CA ASN A 185 -10.09 30.94 12.96
C ASN A 185 -10.02 31.34 11.47
N LYS A 186 -9.84 32.65 11.23
CA LYS A 186 -9.78 33.21 9.87
C LYS A 186 -8.60 32.66 9.06
N ASP A 187 -7.47 32.38 9.71
CA ASP A 187 -6.28 31.83 9.03
C ASP A 187 -6.56 30.42 8.49
N TYR A 188 -7.24 29.58 9.28
CA TYR A 188 -7.65 28.24 8.86
C TYR A 188 -8.71 28.29 7.76
N GLN A 189 -9.71 29.17 7.87
CA GLN A 189 -10.68 29.39 6.81
C GLN A 189 -9.97 29.74 5.49
N MET A 190 -9.10 30.75 5.48
CA MET A 190 -8.36 31.13 4.27
C MET A 190 -7.43 30.03 3.75
N LYS A 191 -6.80 29.25 4.65
CA LYS A 191 -5.90 28.15 4.28
C LYS A 191 -6.65 27.02 3.57
N PHE A 192 -7.81 26.65 4.08
CA PHE A 192 -8.58 25.51 3.57
C PHE A 192 -9.47 25.86 2.38
N SER A 193 -9.94 27.11 2.28
CA SER A 193 -10.71 27.53 1.11
C SER A 193 -9.97 27.27 -0.21
N MET A 194 -10.71 26.82 -1.22
CA MET A 194 -10.19 26.34 -2.49
C MET A 194 -10.51 27.26 -3.67
N GLY A 195 -11.46 28.19 -3.54
CA GLY A 195 -11.92 29.07 -4.63
C GLY A 195 -10.86 29.95 -5.31
N LYS A 196 -9.70 30.16 -4.66
CA LYS A 196 -8.57 30.92 -5.23
C LYS A 196 -7.43 30.04 -5.78
N LYS A 197 -7.50 28.72 -5.61
CA LYS A 197 -6.42 27.81 -6.00
C LYS A 197 -6.62 27.31 -7.43
N THR A 198 -5.51 27.19 -8.15
CA THR A 198 -5.48 26.68 -9.53
C THR A 198 -5.05 25.21 -9.56
N ASN A 199 -5.28 24.53 -10.68
CA ASN A 199 -4.89 23.13 -10.91
C ASN A 199 -5.53 22.10 -9.96
N ILE A 200 -6.72 22.41 -9.45
CA ILE A 200 -7.54 21.45 -8.71
C ILE A 200 -8.16 20.46 -9.71
N LYS A 201 -8.30 19.19 -9.30
CA LYS A 201 -8.93 18.14 -10.10
C LYS A 201 -9.83 17.25 -9.25
N LEU A 202 -10.76 16.57 -9.91
CA LEU A 202 -11.47 15.45 -9.31
C LEU A 202 -10.60 14.19 -9.33
N LEU A 203 -10.90 13.26 -8.43
CA LEU A 203 -10.31 11.93 -8.46
C LEU A 203 -10.88 11.16 -9.65
N ASN A 204 -10.09 10.28 -10.23
CA ASN A 204 -10.57 9.24 -11.13
C ASN A 204 -10.43 7.88 -10.46
N VAL A 205 -11.42 7.00 -10.61
CA VAL A 205 -11.34 5.60 -10.17
C VAL A 205 -11.05 4.69 -11.36
N TYR A 206 -10.18 3.72 -11.15
CA TYR A 206 -9.94 2.62 -12.07
C TYR A 206 -9.90 1.31 -11.32
N PHE A 207 -10.18 0.20 -11.99
CA PHE A 207 -10.18 -1.12 -11.35
C PHE A 207 -8.90 -1.89 -11.65
N LEU A 208 -8.50 -2.74 -10.69
CA LEU A 208 -7.52 -3.80 -10.90
C LEU A 208 -8.22 -5.15 -10.71
N PRO A 209 -7.84 -6.18 -11.49
CA PRO A 209 -8.37 -7.52 -11.31
C PRO A 209 -7.87 -8.12 -10.00
N ARG A 210 -8.71 -8.93 -9.36
CA ARG A 210 -8.40 -9.74 -8.20
C ARG A 210 -8.97 -11.14 -8.43
N LYS A 211 -8.30 -12.16 -7.93
CA LYS A 211 -8.78 -13.54 -7.97
C LYS A 211 -9.31 -13.93 -6.59
N ASP A 212 -10.44 -14.62 -6.55
CA ASP A 212 -10.92 -15.26 -5.33
C ASP A 212 -10.23 -16.63 -5.13
N GLN A 213 -10.73 -17.42 -4.17
CA GLN A 213 -10.17 -18.75 -3.88
C GLN A 213 -10.42 -19.76 -5.01
N ASP A 214 -11.47 -19.54 -5.81
CA ASP A 214 -11.89 -20.40 -6.93
C ASP A 214 -11.36 -19.91 -8.29
N ASP A 215 -10.43 -18.95 -8.27
CA ASP A 215 -9.81 -18.31 -9.43
C ASP A 215 -10.77 -17.48 -10.30
N ASN A 216 -11.95 -17.12 -9.79
CA ASN A 216 -12.90 -16.24 -10.48
C ASN A 216 -12.40 -14.79 -10.50
N LEU A 217 -12.72 -14.08 -11.59
CA LEU A 217 -12.43 -12.66 -11.71
C LEU A 217 -13.31 -11.85 -10.75
N LEU A 218 -12.67 -11.13 -9.83
CA LEU A 218 -13.20 -9.99 -9.10
C LEU A 218 -12.46 -8.71 -9.52
N VAL A 219 -13.00 -7.56 -9.14
CA VAL A 219 -12.38 -6.26 -9.38
C VAL A 219 -12.23 -5.50 -8.07
N GLU A 220 -11.15 -4.72 -7.96
CA GLU A 220 -10.86 -3.88 -6.80
C GLU A 220 -10.65 -2.44 -7.25
N PRO A 221 -11.37 -1.46 -6.66
CA PRO A 221 -11.26 -0.06 -7.03
C PRO A 221 -9.93 0.52 -6.55
N ARG A 222 -9.32 1.33 -7.42
CA ARG A 222 -8.13 2.14 -7.14
C ARG A 222 -8.43 3.59 -7.47
N PHE A 223 -8.22 4.45 -6.48
CA PHE A 223 -8.37 5.88 -6.65
C PHE A 223 -7.07 6.47 -7.18
N SER A 224 -7.19 7.44 -8.09
CA SER A 224 -6.08 8.27 -8.50
C SER A 224 -5.51 9.07 -7.31
N SER A 225 -4.35 9.70 -7.49
CA SER A 225 -3.72 10.51 -6.45
C SER A 225 -4.62 11.65 -5.95
N PHE A 226 -4.79 11.74 -4.63
CA PHE A 226 -5.48 12.83 -3.93
C PHE A 226 -4.79 14.19 -4.03
N LYS A 227 -3.53 14.23 -4.48
CA LYS A 227 -2.82 15.48 -4.74
C LYS A 227 -3.63 16.42 -5.63
N ASN A 228 -3.78 17.67 -5.19
CA ASN A 228 -4.57 18.74 -5.82
C ASN A 228 -6.07 18.42 -5.94
N THR A 229 -6.64 17.65 -5.03
CA THR A 229 -8.12 17.53 -4.90
C THR A 229 -8.66 18.59 -3.93
N PRO A 230 -9.98 18.86 -3.92
CA PRO A 230 -10.58 19.84 -3.01
C PRO A 230 -10.26 19.61 -1.53
N ILE A 231 -10.12 18.35 -1.12
CA ILE A 231 -9.88 17.95 0.28
C ILE A 231 -8.40 17.68 0.61
N ASP A 232 -7.50 17.72 -0.37
CA ASP A 232 -6.08 17.35 -0.23
C ASP A 232 -5.39 18.10 0.92
N ILE A 233 -5.51 19.43 0.91
CA ILE A 233 -4.83 20.30 1.88
C ILE A 233 -5.37 20.07 3.29
N LEU A 234 -6.69 19.88 3.42
CA LEU A 234 -7.32 19.64 4.72
C LEU A 234 -6.93 18.26 5.27
N ALA A 235 -7.01 17.20 4.45
CA ALA A 235 -6.68 15.85 4.86
C ALA A 235 -5.20 15.72 5.30
N ASN A 236 -4.26 16.30 4.53
CA ASN A 236 -2.84 16.32 4.93
C ASN A 236 -2.61 17.11 6.21
N TYR A 237 -3.34 18.22 6.42
CA TYR A 237 -3.20 19.00 7.63
C TYR A 237 -3.70 18.24 8.87
N LEU A 238 -4.89 17.64 8.81
CA LEU A 238 -5.44 16.83 9.89
C LEU A 238 -4.53 15.64 10.21
N GLU A 239 -4.01 14.98 9.18
CA GLU A 239 -3.04 13.90 9.32
C GLU A 239 -1.79 14.36 10.08
N SER A 240 -1.23 15.52 9.71
CA SER A 240 0.00 16.03 10.32
C SER A 240 -0.13 16.39 11.81
N ILE A 241 -1.33 16.75 12.25
CA ILE A 241 -1.57 17.10 13.66
C ILE A 241 -2.01 15.90 14.49
N LEU A 242 -2.76 14.96 13.90
CA LEU A 242 -3.33 13.83 14.65
C LEU A 242 -2.39 12.62 14.73
N ARG A 243 -1.58 12.36 13.69
CA ARG A 243 -0.72 11.18 13.65
C ARG A 243 0.26 11.10 14.84
N PRO A 244 1.02 12.16 15.18
CA PRO A 244 1.95 12.10 16.32
C PRO A 244 1.23 11.83 17.65
N LEU A 245 0.03 12.38 17.83
CA LEU A 245 -0.79 12.18 19.04
C LEU A 245 -1.23 10.73 19.15
N PHE A 246 -1.75 10.16 18.06
CA PHE A 246 -2.20 8.78 18.03
C PHE A 246 -1.04 7.78 18.17
N GLU A 247 0.10 8.04 17.54
CA GLU A 247 1.30 7.19 17.66
C GLU A 247 1.81 7.17 19.10
N ASN A 248 1.78 8.29 19.81
CA ASN A 248 2.13 8.33 21.23
C ASN A 248 1.09 7.58 22.08
N TYR A 249 -0.20 7.82 21.82
CA TYR A 249 -1.31 7.21 22.55
C TYR A 249 -1.37 5.68 22.41
N SER A 250 -1.10 5.17 21.21
CA SER A 250 -1.25 3.75 20.87
C SER A 250 0.03 2.93 21.01
N ARG A 251 1.17 3.56 21.35
CA ARG A 251 2.53 2.98 21.33
C ARG A 251 2.67 1.63 22.02
N SER A 252 1.95 1.42 23.13
CA SER A 252 2.00 0.18 23.92
C SER A 252 1.18 -0.97 23.32
N THR A 253 0.37 -0.70 22.29
CA THR A 253 -0.57 -1.65 21.70
C THR A 253 -0.33 -1.87 20.20
N THR A 254 0.69 -1.24 19.64
CA THR A 254 1.01 -1.28 18.21
C THR A 254 2.43 -1.76 17.94
N PHE A 255 2.61 -2.41 16.80
CA PHE A 255 3.90 -2.77 16.25
C PHE A 255 4.29 -1.81 15.14
N LEU A 256 5.57 -1.45 15.08
CA LEU A 256 6.12 -0.60 14.02
C LEU A 256 6.51 -1.39 12.77
N SER A 257 6.94 -2.64 12.97
CA SER A 257 7.37 -3.57 11.93
C SER A 257 7.42 -4.98 12.48
N GLY A 258 7.62 -5.98 11.62
CA GLY A 258 7.83 -7.35 12.10
C GLY A 258 9.08 -7.52 12.97
N GLY A 259 10.13 -6.70 12.77
CA GLY A 259 11.30 -6.73 13.66
C GLY A 259 11.01 -6.19 15.07
N ASP A 260 10.24 -5.10 15.15
CA ASP A 260 9.74 -4.54 16.42
C ASP A 260 8.82 -5.55 17.15
N PHE A 261 7.96 -6.23 16.40
CA PHE A 261 7.12 -7.32 16.90
C PHE A 261 7.96 -8.46 17.52
N ILE A 262 8.91 -9.04 16.78
CA ILE A 262 9.73 -10.17 17.27
C ILE A 262 10.52 -9.77 18.52
N GLN A 263 11.12 -8.57 18.52
CA GLN A 263 11.86 -8.08 19.68
C GLN A 263 10.98 -7.94 20.93
N LYS A 264 9.77 -7.38 20.78
CA LYS A 264 8.82 -7.23 21.89
C LYS A 264 8.29 -8.58 22.39
N LEU A 265 8.03 -9.51 21.47
CA LEU A 265 7.58 -10.87 21.80
C LEU A 265 8.66 -11.63 22.57
N ASP A 266 9.90 -11.67 22.05
CA ASP A 266 11.05 -12.32 22.69
C ASP A 266 11.31 -11.75 24.10
N TYR A 267 11.27 -10.42 24.25
CA TYR A 267 11.40 -9.78 25.55
C TYR A 267 10.30 -10.22 26.54
N CYS A 268 9.06 -10.35 26.08
CA CYS A 268 7.94 -10.75 26.91
C CYS A 268 8.02 -12.23 27.30
N CYS A 269 8.32 -13.12 26.35
CA CYS A 269 8.41 -14.57 26.59
C CYS A 269 9.59 -14.97 27.48
N LYS A 270 10.62 -14.13 27.61
CA LYS A 270 11.74 -14.33 28.56
C LYS A 270 11.35 -14.07 30.03
N GLN A 271 10.23 -13.41 30.28
CA GLN A 271 9.74 -13.22 31.64
C GLN A 271 9.19 -14.54 32.20
N PRO A 272 9.40 -14.82 33.50
CA PRO A 272 8.97 -16.07 34.10
C PRO A 272 7.44 -16.23 33.99
N ASN A 273 7.00 -17.45 33.71
CA ASN A 273 5.59 -17.88 33.64
C ASN A 273 4.72 -17.26 32.53
N VAL A 274 5.30 -16.48 31.59
CA VAL A 274 4.57 -15.92 30.45
C VAL A 274 4.32 -16.98 29.36
N LEU A 275 5.39 -17.66 28.93
CA LEU A 275 5.30 -18.73 27.93
C LEU A 275 5.31 -20.11 28.61
N GLN A 276 4.16 -20.75 28.63
CA GLN A 276 3.90 -22.08 29.16
C GLN A 276 3.86 -23.10 28.02
N PRO A 277 4.06 -24.41 28.28
CA PRO A 277 3.99 -25.43 27.24
C PRO A 277 2.68 -25.46 26.44
N GLN A 278 1.57 -25.03 27.07
CA GLN A 278 0.24 -24.95 26.49
C GLN A 278 -0.16 -23.54 26.02
N THR A 279 0.75 -22.56 26.04
CA THR A 279 0.43 -21.21 25.56
C THR A 279 0.10 -21.24 24.09
N ASN A 280 -1.09 -20.74 23.75
CA ASN A 280 -1.51 -20.53 22.38
C ASN A 280 -1.07 -19.14 21.92
N PHE A 281 -0.74 -19.03 20.64
CA PHE A 281 -0.66 -17.77 19.93
C PHE A 281 -1.97 -17.54 19.18
N VAL A 282 -2.45 -16.32 19.28
CA VAL A 282 -3.69 -15.90 18.66
C VAL A 282 -3.37 -14.79 17.67
N THR A 283 -3.77 -14.99 16.42
CA THR A 283 -3.75 -13.95 15.41
C THR A 283 -5.16 -13.60 15.01
N PHE A 284 -5.38 -12.34 14.65
CA PHE A 284 -6.63 -11.92 14.05
C PHE A 284 -6.40 -10.93 12.91
N LYS A 285 -7.34 -10.91 11.97
CA LYS A 285 -7.34 -10.00 10.82
C LYS A 285 -8.74 -9.44 10.60
N ILE A 286 -8.79 -8.12 10.42
CA ILE A 286 -10.01 -7.39 10.09
C ILE A 286 -9.99 -7.09 8.59
N HIS A 287 -10.93 -7.65 7.85
CA HIS A 287 -11.00 -7.55 6.39
C HIS A 287 -11.81 -6.34 5.94
N ASN A 288 -11.43 -5.78 4.79
CA ASN A 288 -12.12 -4.68 4.09
C ASN A 288 -12.42 -3.42 4.92
N LEU A 289 -11.75 -3.23 6.06
CA LEU A 289 -12.01 -2.13 6.99
C LEU A 289 -12.14 -0.77 6.30
N SER A 290 -11.16 -0.40 5.47
CA SER A 290 -11.15 0.91 4.81
C SER A 290 -12.27 1.09 3.80
N MET A 291 -12.85 0.03 3.25
CA MET A 291 -13.94 0.13 2.26
C MET A 291 -15.32 0.10 2.93
N ASP A 292 -15.43 -0.59 4.05
CA ASP A 292 -16.72 -0.97 4.63
C ASP A 292 -17.03 -0.27 5.97
N VAL A 293 -16.08 0.45 6.57
CA VAL A 293 -16.35 1.24 7.77
C VAL A 293 -17.20 2.48 7.45
N SER A 294 -18.25 2.72 8.23
CA SER A 294 -19.09 3.91 8.09
C SER A 294 -18.37 5.18 8.55
N HIS A 295 -18.67 6.30 7.90
CA HIS A 295 -18.14 7.61 8.33
C HIS A 295 -18.55 7.94 9.77
N ALA A 296 -19.76 7.55 10.18
CA ALA A 296 -20.25 7.74 11.55
C ALA A 296 -19.39 6.97 12.57
N SER A 297 -19.05 5.70 12.28
CA SER A 297 -18.16 4.91 13.14
C SER A 297 -16.75 5.50 13.23
N LEU A 298 -16.19 5.98 12.12
CA LEU A 298 -14.88 6.67 12.11
C LEU A 298 -14.90 7.96 12.94
N LEU A 299 -15.92 8.80 12.77
CA LEU A 299 -16.05 10.06 13.51
C LEU A 299 -16.29 9.84 15.00
N ARG A 300 -17.12 8.86 15.37
CA ARG A 300 -17.33 8.46 16.77
C ARG A 300 -16.02 8.04 17.44
N ALA A 301 -15.25 7.16 16.80
CA ALA A 301 -13.96 6.73 17.34
C ALA A 301 -12.96 7.88 17.45
N LEU A 302 -12.94 8.79 16.46
CA LEU A 302 -12.15 10.01 16.53
C LEU A 302 -12.58 10.89 17.71
N GLY A 303 -13.89 11.09 17.92
CA GLY A 303 -14.41 11.83 19.07
C GLY A 303 -13.96 11.24 20.40
N THR A 304 -14.08 9.91 20.57
CA THR A 304 -13.58 9.20 21.77
C THR A 304 -12.08 9.43 21.97
N PHE A 305 -11.29 9.34 20.90
CA PHE A 305 -9.85 9.58 20.94
C PHE A 305 -9.51 11.02 21.36
N LEU A 306 -10.20 12.02 20.81
CA LEU A 306 -9.93 13.44 21.07
C LEU A 306 -10.31 13.91 22.49
N VAL A 307 -11.13 13.15 23.21
CA VAL A 307 -11.52 13.43 24.61
C VAL A 307 -10.63 12.69 25.61
N SER A 308 -9.78 11.77 25.12
CA SER A 308 -8.87 11.00 25.97
C SER A 308 -7.91 11.91 26.76
N PRO A 309 -7.77 11.73 28.09
CA PRO A 309 -6.85 12.52 28.92
C PRO A 309 -5.38 12.41 28.51
N LEU A 310 -5.03 11.36 27.78
CA LEU A 310 -3.68 11.10 27.28
C LEU A 310 -3.35 11.89 26.00
N VAL A 311 -4.34 12.57 25.43
CA VAL A 311 -4.20 13.46 24.28
C VAL A 311 -4.25 14.89 24.81
N ASP A 312 -3.08 15.50 25.01
CA ASP A 312 -2.98 16.88 25.47
C ASP A 312 -3.74 17.84 24.54
N ASN A 313 -4.29 18.93 25.09
CA ASN A 313 -5.01 20.01 24.41
C ASN A 313 -4.13 20.84 23.42
N LEU A 314 -3.02 20.28 22.93
CA LEU A 314 -2.07 20.91 22.01
C LEU A 314 -2.51 20.84 20.54
N PHE A 315 -3.82 20.75 20.29
CA PHE A 315 -4.38 20.95 18.96
C PHE A 315 -4.19 22.43 18.60
N TYR A 316 -3.08 22.81 17.95
CA TYR A 316 -2.75 24.13 17.42
C TYR A 316 -3.94 25.11 17.25
N LYS A 317 -4.47 25.67 18.34
CA LYS A 317 -5.68 26.53 18.38
C LYS A 317 -6.99 25.94 17.81
N LEU A 318 -7.14 24.62 17.69
CA LEU A 318 -8.39 23.95 17.29
C LEU A 318 -9.03 23.22 18.47
N SER A 319 -10.35 23.24 18.59
CA SER A 319 -11.06 22.40 19.57
C SER A 319 -11.25 20.97 19.03
N SER A 320 -11.47 20.00 19.92
CA SER A 320 -11.84 18.62 19.54
C SER A 320 -13.04 18.59 18.60
N GLN A 321 -14.07 19.40 18.89
CA GLN A 321 -15.24 19.57 18.01
C GLN A 321 -14.86 20.15 16.64
N GLY A 322 -13.95 21.13 16.59
CA GLY A 322 -13.48 21.70 15.32
C GLY A 322 -12.75 20.66 14.47
N ILE A 323 -11.96 19.79 15.08
CA ILE A 323 -11.27 18.69 14.38
C ILE A 323 -12.28 17.67 13.85
N GLU A 324 -13.27 17.27 14.65
CA GLU A 324 -14.30 16.32 14.25
C GLU A 324 -15.12 16.84 13.05
N GLU A 325 -15.53 18.11 13.09
CA GLU A 325 -16.28 18.75 12.00
C GLU A 325 -15.44 18.89 10.73
N LEU A 326 -14.15 19.26 10.86
CA LEU A 326 -13.23 19.28 9.72
C LEU A 326 -13.01 17.87 9.14
N MET A 327 -12.93 16.84 9.98
CA MET A 327 -12.83 15.46 9.52
C MET A 327 -14.10 15.02 8.79
N ALA A 328 -15.27 15.39 9.31
CA ALA A 328 -16.54 15.12 8.67
C ALA A 328 -16.62 15.78 7.29
N LEU A 329 -16.06 16.99 7.12
CA LEU A 329 -15.94 17.63 5.81
C LEU A 329 -15.04 16.85 4.85
N VAL A 330 -13.90 16.31 5.32
CA VAL A 330 -13.05 15.44 4.48
C VAL A 330 -13.84 14.23 3.98
N LEU A 331 -14.48 13.49 4.89
CA LEU A 331 -15.18 12.25 4.56
C LEU A 331 -16.38 12.48 3.62
N LYS A 332 -17.15 13.55 3.85
CA LYS A 332 -18.34 13.91 3.03
C LYS A 332 -17.99 14.47 1.64
N ASN A 333 -16.73 14.85 1.40
CA ASN A 333 -16.32 15.51 0.15
C ASN A 333 -15.29 14.69 -0.65
N ILE A 334 -15.35 13.37 -0.54
CA ILE A 334 -14.57 12.45 -1.39
C ILE A 334 -15.36 12.20 -2.68
N PHE A 335 -15.13 13.04 -3.69
CA PHE A 335 -15.75 12.92 -5.02
C PHE A 335 -14.79 12.31 -6.05
N PHE A 336 -15.31 11.44 -6.91
CA PHE A 336 -14.54 10.83 -7.98
C PHE A 336 -15.36 10.65 -9.26
N THR A 337 -14.65 10.58 -10.38
CA THR A 337 -15.19 10.28 -11.69
C THR A 337 -14.93 8.82 -12.06
N PHE A 338 -15.91 8.21 -12.70
CA PHE A 338 -15.79 6.89 -13.32
C PHE A 338 -16.74 6.83 -14.51
N ASN A 339 -16.25 6.43 -15.69
CA ASN A 339 -17.04 6.31 -16.92
C ASN A 339 -17.95 7.54 -17.21
N LYS A 340 -17.36 8.74 -17.15
CA LYS A 340 -18.05 10.03 -17.37
C LYS A 340 -19.24 10.26 -16.43
N LYS A 341 -19.24 9.65 -15.24
CA LYS A 341 -20.20 9.90 -14.17
C LYS A 341 -19.44 10.38 -12.94
N LEU A 342 -20.03 11.30 -12.18
CA LEU A 342 -19.53 11.79 -10.91
C LEU A 342 -20.19 11.01 -9.78
N TYR A 343 -19.38 10.56 -8.83
CA TYR A 343 -19.81 9.84 -7.64
C TYR A 343 -19.22 10.48 -6.39
N ARG A 344 -19.89 10.24 -5.27
CA ARG A 344 -19.42 10.56 -3.92
C ARG A 344 -19.25 9.27 -3.12
N VAL A 345 -18.19 9.17 -2.34
CA VAL A 345 -18.01 8.09 -1.36
C VAL A 345 -18.87 8.39 -0.12
N THR A 346 -19.80 7.50 0.20
CA THR A 346 -20.71 7.61 1.35
C THR A 346 -20.34 6.67 2.49
N LYS A 347 -19.54 5.65 2.20
CA LYS A 347 -19.06 4.64 3.15
C LYS A 347 -17.61 4.28 2.80
N GLY A 348 -16.82 3.98 3.83
CA GLY A 348 -15.40 3.75 3.69
C GLY A 348 -14.60 5.02 3.41
N CYS A 349 -13.30 4.82 3.22
CA CYS A 349 -12.29 5.84 3.05
C CYS A 349 -11.18 5.26 2.15
N PRO A 350 -10.91 5.86 0.97
CA PRO A 350 -9.92 5.33 0.03
C PRO A 350 -8.51 5.23 0.61
N LEU A 351 -7.85 4.07 0.49
CA LEU A 351 -6.55 3.78 1.12
C LEU A 351 -5.42 4.79 0.84
N ASN A 352 -5.45 5.48 -0.30
CA ASN A 352 -4.42 6.45 -0.69
C ASN A 352 -4.76 7.89 -0.30
N LEU A 353 -5.86 8.13 0.40
CA LEU A 353 -6.11 9.40 1.09
C LEU A 353 -5.20 9.43 2.36
N PRO A 354 -4.44 10.52 2.60
CA PRO A 354 -3.44 10.56 3.67
C PRO A 354 -3.95 10.15 5.06
N ILE A 355 -5.20 10.52 5.39
CA ILE A 355 -5.81 10.36 6.72
C ILE A 355 -6.42 8.98 6.95
N THR A 356 -6.56 8.15 5.92
CA THR A 356 -7.33 6.89 5.97
C THR A 356 -6.74 5.89 6.94
N ASP A 357 -5.43 5.66 6.84
CA ASP A 357 -4.72 4.72 7.72
C ASP A 357 -4.86 5.14 9.18
N LEU A 358 -4.68 6.44 9.47
CA LEU A 358 -4.82 6.97 10.82
C LEU A 358 -6.24 6.78 11.37
N LEU A 359 -7.27 7.12 10.60
CA LEU A 359 -8.67 6.93 11.03
C LEU A 359 -9.02 5.47 11.27
N CYS A 360 -8.57 4.58 10.39
CA CYS A 360 -8.76 3.14 10.57
C CYS A 360 -8.07 2.67 11.86
N ASN A 361 -6.86 3.14 12.13
CA ASN A 361 -6.13 2.79 13.33
C ASN A 361 -6.78 3.34 14.61
N ILE A 362 -7.34 4.56 14.58
CA ILE A 362 -8.11 5.14 15.69
C ILE A 362 -9.36 4.29 15.96
N TYR A 363 -10.13 3.97 14.91
CA TYR A 363 -11.31 3.10 15.01
C TYR A 363 -10.97 1.74 15.62
N LEU A 364 -9.93 1.08 15.13
CA LEU A 364 -9.51 -0.22 15.66
C LEU A 364 -8.96 -0.12 17.08
N HIS A 365 -8.38 1.01 17.46
CA HIS A 365 -7.89 1.21 18.81
C HIS A 365 -9.05 1.37 19.82
N ASP A 366 -10.14 2.02 19.44
CA ASP A 366 -11.37 2.07 20.24
C ASP A 366 -12.01 0.67 20.35
N TRP A 367 -12.17 0.00 19.22
CA TRP A 367 -12.75 -1.35 19.14
C TRP A 367 -11.99 -2.38 20.00
N GLN A 368 -10.65 -2.38 19.97
CA GLN A 368 -9.85 -3.38 20.70
C GLN A 368 -9.86 -3.20 22.22
N MET A 369 -10.48 -2.15 22.78
CA MET A 369 -10.38 -1.85 24.21
C MET A 369 -10.98 -2.93 25.11
N SER A 370 -12.08 -3.58 24.70
CA SER A 370 -12.66 -4.70 25.43
C SER A 370 -11.71 -5.91 25.44
N LEU A 371 -11.11 -6.23 24.30
CA LEU A 371 -10.08 -7.27 24.17
C LEU A 371 -8.87 -6.97 25.06
N LEU A 372 -8.35 -5.74 25.01
CA LEU A 372 -7.21 -5.31 25.81
C LEU A 372 -7.43 -5.46 27.32
N ARG A 373 -8.64 -5.25 27.81
CA ARG A 373 -8.98 -5.49 29.22
C ARG A 373 -8.79 -6.96 29.59
N GLN A 374 -9.28 -7.87 28.75
CA GLN A 374 -9.14 -9.31 28.97
C GLN A 374 -7.67 -9.78 28.89
N ILE A 375 -6.91 -9.22 27.95
CA ILE A 375 -5.49 -9.53 27.79
C ILE A 375 -4.69 -9.09 29.02
N ARG A 376 -4.96 -7.88 29.54
CA ARG A 376 -4.29 -7.36 30.74
C ARG A 376 -4.62 -8.17 31.98
N LEU A 377 -5.85 -8.67 32.12
CA LEU A 377 -6.23 -9.53 33.24
C LEU A 377 -5.51 -10.89 33.22
N ASN A 378 -5.05 -11.33 32.06
CA ASN A 378 -4.34 -12.59 31.87
C ASN A 378 -2.82 -12.39 31.67
N ASP A 379 -2.28 -11.20 32.00
CA ASP A 379 -0.87 -10.82 31.83
C ASP A 379 -0.27 -11.25 30.47
N SER A 380 -1.10 -11.14 29.43
CA SER A 380 -0.78 -11.67 28.10
C SER A 380 -0.12 -10.61 27.22
N PHE A 381 0.81 -11.05 26.37
CA PHE A 381 1.43 -10.20 25.36
C PHE A 381 0.38 -9.79 24.32
N TYR A 382 0.40 -8.53 23.85
CA TYR A 382 -0.46 -8.07 22.76
C TYR A 382 0.20 -7.00 21.90
N GLY A 383 -0.13 -7.00 20.62
CA GLY A 383 -0.03 -5.81 19.80
C GLY A 383 -0.67 -5.98 18.42
N ARG A 384 -0.82 -4.85 17.74
CA ARG A 384 -1.46 -4.75 16.43
C ARG A 384 -0.55 -4.08 15.41
N TYR A 385 -0.53 -4.61 14.19
CA TYR A 385 0.04 -3.95 13.02
C TYR A 385 -1.07 -3.67 12.02
N HIS A 386 -1.56 -2.43 11.95
CA HIS A 386 -2.69 -2.05 11.10
C HIS A 386 -3.91 -2.95 11.38
N ASN A 387 -4.52 -3.58 10.38
CA ASN A 387 -5.71 -4.41 10.55
C ASN A 387 -5.44 -5.85 11.02
N ILE A 388 -4.21 -6.19 11.40
CA ILE A 388 -3.87 -7.52 11.94
C ILE A 388 -3.29 -7.41 13.35
N GLY A 389 -3.64 -8.33 14.24
CA GLY A 389 -3.13 -8.35 15.62
C GLY A 389 -2.66 -9.72 16.07
N PHE A 390 -1.88 -9.71 17.15
CA PHE A 390 -1.26 -10.88 17.76
C PHE A 390 -1.33 -10.77 19.29
N PHE A 391 -1.62 -11.88 19.97
CA PHE A 391 -1.43 -12.01 21.40
C PHE A 391 -1.18 -13.45 21.85
N THR A 392 -0.63 -13.61 23.06
CA THR A 392 -0.52 -14.91 23.73
C THR A 392 -1.78 -15.21 24.52
N TRP A 393 -2.15 -16.47 24.67
CA TRP A 393 -3.33 -16.87 25.42
C TRP A 393 -3.11 -18.18 26.18
N ASN A 394 -3.33 -18.14 27.50
CA ASN A 394 -3.16 -19.29 28.40
C ASN A 394 -4.50 -19.81 28.97
N ALA A 395 -5.60 -19.08 28.76
CA ALA A 395 -6.91 -19.46 29.27
C ALA A 395 -7.70 -20.31 28.24
N SER A 396 -8.94 -20.64 28.58
CA SER A 396 -9.83 -21.45 27.73
C SER A 396 -10.00 -20.82 26.34
N THR A 397 -9.92 -21.65 25.30
CA THR A 397 -10.21 -21.30 23.91
C THR A 397 -11.70 -20.98 23.71
N ASP A 398 -12.60 -21.73 24.35
CA ASP A 398 -14.06 -21.51 24.26
C ASP A 398 -14.49 -20.14 24.81
N TYR A 399 -13.78 -19.63 25.81
CA TYR A 399 -14.00 -18.25 26.28
C TYR A 399 -13.54 -17.24 25.23
N LEU A 400 -12.40 -17.50 24.59
CA LEU A 400 -11.83 -16.61 23.59
C LEU A 400 -12.68 -16.54 22.32
N GLU A 401 -13.23 -17.67 21.88
CA GLU A 401 -14.19 -17.72 20.75
C GLU A 401 -15.41 -16.86 21.02
N ARG A 402 -16.03 -16.98 22.21
CA ARG A 402 -17.15 -16.12 22.62
C ARG A 402 -16.79 -14.64 22.65
N LEU A 403 -15.60 -14.29 23.15
CA LEU A 403 -15.11 -12.91 23.13
C LEU A 403 -14.98 -12.38 21.70
N PHE A 404 -14.52 -13.20 20.76
CA PHE A 404 -14.43 -12.80 19.36
C PHE A 404 -15.79 -12.67 18.68
N ASP A 405 -16.76 -13.52 19.02
CA ASP A 405 -18.14 -13.38 18.55
C ASP A 405 -18.76 -12.06 19.03
N GLU A 406 -18.56 -11.70 20.30
CA GLU A 406 -18.98 -10.41 20.85
C GLU A 406 -18.28 -9.25 20.14
N LEU A 407 -16.97 -9.33 19.91
CA LEU A 407 -16.21 -8.31 19.19
C LEU A 407 -16.67 -8.15 17.74
N GLN A 408 -17.01 -9.24 17.06
CA GLN A 408 -17.53 -9.20 15.69
C GLN A 408 -18.87 -8.47 15.63
N GLN A 409 -19.74 -8.61 16.64
CA GLN A 409 -21.02 -7.88 16.72
C GLN A 409 -20.85 -6.37 16.90
N THR A 410 -19.70 -5.92 17.42
CA THR A 410 -19.41 -4.47 17.59
C THR A 410 -18.84 -3.81 16.34
N LEU A 411 -18.39 -4.59 15.36
CA LEU A 411 -17.94 -4.08 14.06
C LEU A 411 -19.13 -3.68 13.19
N ASP A 412 -18.91 -2.78 12.25
CA ASP A 412 -19.91 -2.49 11.21
C ASP A 412 -20.21 -3.78 10.42
N SER A 413 -21.47 -4.01 10.03
CA SER A 413 -21.99 -5.29 9.52
C SER A 413 -21.20 -5.94 8.37
N ASP A 414 -20.54 -5.10 7.56
CA ASP A 414 -19.86 -5.51 6.34
C ASP A 414 -18.37 -5.82 6.60
N ILE A 415 -17.87 -5.54 7.80
CA ILE A 415 -16.51 -5.82 8.23
C ILE A 415 -16.44 -7.23 8.84
N LYS A 416 -15.45 -8.01 8.40
CA LYS A 416 -15.24 -9.38 8.87
C LYS A 416 -13.97 -9.51 9.71
N LEU A 417 -14.09 -10.19 10.84
CA LEU A 417 -12.98 -10.65 11.67
C LEU A 417 -12.69 -12.12 11.37
N THR A 418 -11.43 -12.45 11.14
CA THR A 418 -10.97 -13.85 11.12
C THR A 418 -9.90 -14.03 12.18
N THR A 419 -9.94 -15.15 12.88
CA THR A 419 -9.02 -15.48 13.95
C THR A 419 -8.35 -16.82 13.66
N PHE A 420 -7.14 -17.00 14.19
CA PHE A 420 -6.42 -18.25 14.14
C PHE A 420 -5.70 -18.45 15.47
N ILE A 421 -5.87 -19.62 16.07
CA ILE A 421 -5.38 -19.98 17.40
C ILE A 421 -4.61 -21.27 17.27
N ASP A 422 -3.32 -21.24 17.57
CA ASP A 422 -2.48 -22.44 17.61
C ASP A 422 -1.21 -22.16 18.42
N THR A 423 -0.50 -23.21 18.82
CA THR A 423 0.87 -23.17 19.33
C THR A 423 1.90 -22.78 18.26
N ARG A 424 1.50 -22.83 16.97
CA ARG A 424 2.31 -22.41 15.82
C ARG A 424 1.51 -21.55 14.86
N VAL A 425 1.91 -20.29 14.66
CA VAL A 425 1.18 -19.32 13.83
C VAL A 425 2.08 -18.57 12.86
N GLU A 426 1.48 -17.97 11.84
CA GLU A 426 2.14 -17.06 10.89
C GLU A 426 1.74 -15.61 11.18
N PHE A 427 2.71 -14.72 11.39
CA PHE A 427 2.44 -13.29 11.61
C PHE A 427 3.59 -12.42 11.11
N LEU A 428 3.28 -11.36 10.34
CA LEU A 428 4.27 -10.42 9.78
C LEU A 428 5.47 -11.06 9.06
N ASN A 429 5.22 -12.12 8.28
CA ASN A 429 6.24 -12.92 7.59
C ASN A 429 7.21 -13.66 8.53
N ALA A 430 6.77 -13.98 9.75
CA ALA A 430 7.44 -14.89 10.65
C ALA A 430 6.53 -16.09 10.95
N VAL A 431 7.14 -17.27 11.09
CA VAL A 431 6.55 -18.41 11.77
C VAL A 431 6.92 -18.27 13.24
N ILE A 432 5.93 -18.34 14.13
CA ILE A 432 6.11 -18.28 15.58
C ILE A 432 5.61 -19.60 16.16
N GLU A 433 6.45 -20.27 16.93
CA GLU A 433 6.19 -21.60 17.48
C GLU A 433 6.55 -21.67 18.96
N ASN A 434 5.70 -22.35 19.72
CA ASN A 434 5.90 -22.61 21.14
C ASN A 434 6.32 -24.07 21.33
N THR A 435 7.62 -24.30 21.41
CA THR A 435 8.20 -25.63 21.58
C THR A 435 8.32 -25.93 23.08
N LYS A 436 7.19 -26.34 23.70
CA LYS A 436 7.11 -26.72 25.13
C LYS A 436 7.56 -25.62 26.09
N GLY A 437 7.15 -24.38 25.84
CA GLY A 437 7.51 -23.22 26.66
C GLY A 437 8.76 -22.49 26.18
N ILE A 438 9.30 -22.87 25.01
CA ILE A 438 10.43 -22.21 24.35
C ILE A 438 9.91 -21.53 23.09
N LEU A 439 10.15 -20.22 22.96
CA LEU A 439 9.78 -19.47 21.77
C LEU A 439 10.77 -19.76 20.64
N GLU A 440 10.27 -20.29 19.53
CA GLU A 440 11.02 -20.47 18.30
C GLU A 440 10.39 -19.60 17.20
N THR A 441 11.24 -18.86 16.48
CA THR A 441 10.81 -18.00 15.39
C THR A 441 11.66 -18.21 14.15
N HIS A 442 11.02 -18.20 12.97
CA HIS A 442 11.66 -18.39 11.67
C HIS A 442 11.06 -17.47 10.61
N VAL A 443 11.77 -17.24 9.51
CA VAL A 443 11.24 -16.48 8.38
C VAL A 443 10.16 -17.30 7.66
N TYR A 444 8.97 -16.72 7.52
CA TYR A 444 7.93 -17.26 6.66
C TYR A 444 8.11 -16.80 5.21
N HIS A 445 7.98 -17.75 4.29
CA HIS A 445 7.98 -17.51 2.86
C HIS A 445 6.66 -17.99 2.28
N ASN A 446 5.82 -17.06 1.82
CA ASN A 446 4.59 -17.41 1.13
C ASN A 446 4.96 -18.14 -0.19
N PRO A 447 4.57 -19.41 -0.40
CA PRO A 447 4.91 -20.15 -1.60
C PRO A 447 4.32 -19.54 -2.87
N ASN A 448 3.29 -18.71 -2.72
CA ASN A 448 2.61 -18.02 -3.82
C ASN A 448 3.18 -16.63 -4.13
N GLU A 449 4.13 -16.13 -3.33
CA GLU A 449 4.83 -14.87 -3.62
C GLU A 449 6.05 -15.14 -4.49
N GLN A 450 6.18 -14.36 -5.57
CA GLN A 450 7.35 -14.44 -6.41
C GLN A 450 8.57 -13.95 -5.61
N LEU A 451 9.51 -14.86 -5.34
CA LEU A 451 10.76 -14.57 -4.60
C LEU A 451 11.62 -13.47 -5.26
N PHE A 452 11.39 -13.23 -6.55
CA PHE A 452 12.14 -12.27 -7.36
C PHE A 452 11.25 -11.12 -7.80
N LEU A 453 11.60 -9.90 -7.39
CA LEU A 453 11.13 -8.71 -8.08
C LEU A 453 11.76 -8.70 -9.48
N LEU A 454 10.92 -8.80 -10.53
CA LEU A 454 11.37 -8.66 -11.93
C LEU A 454 12.31 -7.45 -12.07
N PRO A 455 13.49 -7.61 -12.70
CA PRO A 455 14.35 -6.49 -12.98
C PRO A 455 13.72 -5.64 -14.10
N TYR A 456 13.69 -4.33 -13.91
CA TYR A 456 13.32 -3.30 -14.90
C TYR A 456 11.83 -3.06 -15.21
N ALA A 457 11.24 -2.14 -14.44
CA ALA A 457 10.40 -1.10 -15.03
C ALA A 457 11.13 0.25 -14.89
N LYS A 458 11.17 1.06 -15.96
CA LYS A 458 11.86 2.37 -16.04
C LYS A 458 11.48 3.34 -14.91
N ASN A 459 10.35 3.10 -14.25
CA ASN A 459 9.77 3.94 -13.20
C ASN A 459 9.77 3.30 -11.81
N HIS A 460 10.30 2.08 -11.63
CA HIS A 460 10.43 1.47 -10.30
C HIS A 460 11.74 1.91 -9.62
N PRO A 461 11.72 2.27 -8.32
CA PRO A 461 12.94 2.68 -7.63
C PRO A 461 13.95 1.54 -7.60
N ARG A 462 15.02 1.66 -8.41
CA ARG A 462 16.17 0.73 -8.46
C ARG A 462 16.76 0.40 -7.07
N LEU A 463 16.53 1.27 -6.08
CA LEU A 463 16.94 1.10 -4.68
C LEU A 463 16.29 -0.13 -4.01
N ARG A 464 14.99 -0.38 -4.22
CA ARG A 464 14.29 -1.54 -3.61
C ARG A 464 14.84 -2.87 -4.16
N HIS A 465 15.13 -2.93 -5.45
CA HIS A 465 15.71 -4.11 -6.11
C HIS A 465 17.18 -4.37 -5.76
N ARG A 466 17.94 -3.38 -5.26
CA ARG A 466 19.33 -3.62 -4.82
C ARG A 466 19.41 -4.04 -3.36
N GLN A 467 18.35 -3.82 -2.61
CA GLN A 467 18.33 -4.05 -1.17
C GLN A 467 17.52 -5.29 -0.78
N TRP A 468 16.84 -5.98 -1.70
CA TRP A 468 16.03 -7.17 -1.38
C TRP A 468 16.84 -8.24 -0.64
N PHE A 469 18.06 -8.56 -1.11
CA PHE A 469 18.93 -9.55 -0.47
C PHE A 469 19.34 -9.08 0.93
N ARG A 470 19.70 -7.79 1.06
CA ARG A 470 19.99 -7.17 2.35
C ARG A 470 18.77 -7.20 3.28
N TYR A 471 17.56 -6.95 2.78
CA TYR A 471 16.33 -7.01 3.57
C TYR A 471 15.98 -8.44 3.96
N ALA A 472 16.19 -9.42 3.07
CA ALA A 472 16.01 -10.83 3.37
C ALA A 472 17.00 -11.30 4.46
N LEU A 473 18.27 -10.91 4.37
CA LEU A 473 19.27 -11.18 5.40
C LEU A 473 18.98 -10.47 6.73
N ILE A 474 18.63 -9.19 6.69
CA ILE A 474 18.23 -8.44 7.90
C ILE A 474 17.01 -9.12 8.54
N ARG A 475 16.02 -9.52 7.74
CA ARG A 475 14.83 -10.22 8.23
C ARG A 475 15.20 -11.57 8.85
N ALA A 476 16.06 -12.35 8.20
CA ALA A 476 16.56 -13.60 8.77
C ALA A 476 17.28 -13.36 10.11
N GLY A 477 18.19 -12.38 10.17
CA GLY A 477 18.88 -12.01 11.40
C GLY A 477 17.97 -11.39 12.48
N GLN A 478 16.81 -10.87 12.12
CA GLN A 478 15.83 -10.33 13.07
C GLN A 478 14.82 -11.38 13.56
N TYR A 479 14.47 -12.36 12.72
CA TYR A 479 13.34 -13.27 12.98
C TYR A 479 13.81 -14.65 13.41
N CYS A 480 14.99 -15.11 12.99
CA CYS A 480 15.43 -16.46 13.30
C CYS A 480 15.98 -16.55 14.74
N SER A 481 15.40 -17.46 15.52
CA SER A 481 15.87 -17.82 16.87
C SER A 481 17.21 -18.59 16.85
N SER A 482 17.47 -19.31 15.76
CA SER A 482 18.73 -19.99 15.44
C SER A 482 19.07 -19.81 13.96
N PHE A 483 20.36 -19.68 13.62
CA PHE A 483 20.84 -19.46 12.25
C PHE A 483 20.97 -20.73 11.43
#